data_AF-A0A2A4LVK8-F1
#
_entry.id   AF-A0A2A4LVK8-F1
#
_cell.length_a   1.000
_cell.length_b   1.000
_cell.length_c   1.000
_cell.angle_alpha   90.00
_cell.angle_beta   90.00
_cell.angle_gamma   90.00
#
_symmetry.space_group_name_H-M   'P 1'
#
loop_
_entity.id
_entity.type
_entity.pdbx_description
1 polymer ?
#
loop_
_entity_poly.entity_id
_entity_poly.type
_entity_poly.pdbx_seq_one_letter_code
_entity_poly.pdbx_strand_id
1 'polypeptide(L)'
;MRNAISKALISAQKELNKRRVATLRLMNAAINDRDIALRGKGKEKADDEEVLDILAKMVKQRDESVKMYKQAGRAELEAQELEEIVIIQEFLPKQLSQEETNKIVGELITETGAESLRDMGKIMGILKTRYRGQIDMGKAGALIKSQLTG
;
A
#
# COMPACT_ATOMS: atom_id res chain seq x y z
N MET A 1 5.37 -14.10 2.25
CA MET A 1 4.83 -13.44 1.03
C MET A 1 5.70 -13.57 -0.22
N ARG A 2 7.02 -13.33 -0.16
CA ARG A 2 7.93 -13.35 -1.34
C ARG A 2 7.81 -14.59 -2.23
N ASN A 3 7.75 -15.77 -1.62
CA ASN A 3 7.61 -17.02 -2.36
C ASN A 3 6.32 -17.07 -3.20
N ALA A 4 5.23 -16.44 -2.75
CA ALA A 4 3.99 -16.37 -3.51
C ALA A 4 4.15 -15.48 -4.75
N ILE A 5 4.81 -14.32 -4.60
CA ILE A 5 5.10 -13.40 -5.71
C ILE A 5 6.01 -14.09 -6.75
N SER A 6 7.06 -14.78 -6.31
CA SER A 6 7.95 -15.52 -7.22
C SER A 6 7.23 -16.65 -7.96
N LYS A 7 6.36 -17.40 -7.28
CA LYS A 7 5.53 -18.44 -7.92
C LYS A 7 4.56 -17.85 -8.94
N ALA A 8 3.90 -16.74 -8.59
CA ALA A 8 3.00 -16.04 -9.49
C ALA A 8 3.73 -15.53 -10.74
N LEU A 9 4.98 -15.07 -10.59
CA LEU A 9 5.79 -14.62 -11.73
C LEU A 9 6.07 -15.78 -12.69
N ILE A 10 6.44 -16.95 -12.15
CA ILE A 10 6.66 -18.16 -12.97
C ILE A 10 5.37 -18.56 -13.71
N SER A 11 4.20 -18.50 -13.05
CA SER A 11 2.91 -18.79 -13.71
C SER A 11 2.63 -17.79 -14.83
N ALA A 12 2.76 -16.49 -14.54
CA ALA A 12 2.52 -15.42 -15.50
C ALA A 12 3.43 -15.52 -16.74
N GLN A 13 4.68 -15.97 -16.57
CA GLN A 13 5.60 -16.23 -17.67
C GLN A 13 5.15 -17.40 -18.55
N LYS A 14 4.61 -18.47 -17.96
CA LYS A 14 4.05 -19.61 -18.72
C LYS A 14 2.79 -19.23 -19.47
N GLU A 15 1.96 -18.39 -18.88
CA GLU A 15 0.72 -17.85 -19.46
C GLU A 15 0.97 -16.74 -20.48
N LEU A 16 2.23 -16.29 -20.64
CA LEU A 16 2.61 -15.17 -21.50
C LEU A 16 1.85 -13.86 -21.19
N ASN A 17 1.39 -13.70 -19.95
CA ASN A 17 0.72 -12.49 -19.49
C ASN A 17 1.75 -11.38 -19.26
N LYS A 18 2.03 -10.60 -20.32
CA LYS A 18 3.08 -9.58 -20.34
C LYS A 18 2.93 -8.54 -19.22
N ARG A 19 1.70 -8.06 -18.98
CA ARG A 19 1.43 -7.06 -17.93
C ARG A 19 1.74 -7.61 -16.55
N ARG A 20 1.22 -8.80 -16.25
CA ARG A 20 1.44 -9.47 -14.97
C ARG A 20 2.91 -9.78 -14.73
N VAL A 21 3.63 -10.24 -15.76
CA VAL A 21 5.08 -10.44 -15.69
C VAL A 21 5.82 -9.14 -15.36
N ALA A 22 5.50 -8.04 -16.04
CA ALA A 22 6.14 -6.74 -15.78
C ALA A 22 5.88 -6.24 -14.36
N THR A 23 4.62 -6.31 -13.91
CA THR A 23 4.21 -5.86 -12.58
C THR A 23 4.87 -6.67 -11.46
N LEU A 24 4.86 -8.00 -11.57
CA LEU A 24 5.50 -8.90 -10.59
C LEU A 24 7.02 -8.75 -10.55
N ARG A 25 7.67 -8.39 -11.67
CA ARG A 25 9.10 -8.05 -11.70
C ARG A 25 9.38 -6.75 -10.95
N LEU A 26 8.56 -5.73 -11.14
CA LEU A 26 8.68 -4.46 -10.40
C LEU A 26 8.47 -4.68 -8.90
N MET A 27 7.51 -5.51 -8.50
CA MET A 27 7.32 -5.87 -7.09
C MET A 27 8.58 -6.53 -6.51
N ASN A 28 9.14 -7.53 -7.19
CA ASN A 28 10.37 -8.18 -6.74
C ASN A 28 11.56 -7.22 -6.69
N ALA A 29 11.68 -6.29 -7.65
CA ALA A 29 12.72 -5.27 -7.65
C ALA A 29 12.61 -4.35 -6.43
N ALA A 30 11.42 -3.81 -6.14
CA ALA A 30 11.19 -2.95 -4.97
C ALA A 30 11.48 -3.68 -3.64
N ILE A 31 11.16 -4.97 -3.58
CA ILE A 31 11.48 -5.84 -2.45
C ILE A 31 12.99 -6.04 -2.29
N ASN A 32 13.71 -6.28 -3.39
CA ASN A 32 15.18 -6.44 -3.38
C ASN A 32 15.88 -5.12 -3.01
N ASP A 33 15.40 -3.98 -3.50
CA ASP A 33 15.92 -2.66 -3.14
C ASP A 33 15.76 -2.43 -1.63
N ARG A 34 14.64 -2.87 -1.04
CA ARG A 34 14.46 -2.83 0.41
C ARG A 34 15.46 -3.71 1.14
N ASP A 35 15.73 -4.91 0.65
CA ASP A 35 16.74 -5.81 1.26
C ASP A 35 18.11 -5.16 1.27
N ILE A 36 18.52 -4.54 0.16
CA ILE A 36 19.78 -3.81 0.06
C ILE A 36 19.83 -2.68 1.10
N ALA A 37 18.76 -1.90 1.22
CA ALA A 37 18.67 -0.83 2.21
C ALA A 37 18.70 -1.33 3.67
N LEU A 38 18.19 -2.53 3.94
CA LEU A 38 18.17 -3.14 5.26
C LEU A 38 19.52 -3.77 5.66
N ARG A 39 20.32 -4.24 4.69
CA ARG A 39 21.65 -4.81 4.97
C ARG A 39 22.56 -3.81 5.67
N GLY A 40 22.49 -2.53 5.29
CA GLY A 40 23.21 -1.45 5.97
C GLY A 40 22.79 -1.25 7.44
N LYS A 41 21.71 -1.90 7.88
CA LYS A 41 21.16 -1.86 9.24
C LYS A 41 21.24 -3.23 9.94
N GLY A 42 22.01 -4.18 9.40
CA GLY A 42 22.19 -5.52 9.97
C GLY A 42 21.02 -6.48 9.74
N LYS A 43 20.07 -6.16 8.85
CA LYS A 43 18.95 -7.05 8.49
C LYS A 43 19.07 -7.47 7.03
N GLU A 44 19.18 -8.78 6.77
CA GLU A 44 19.44 -9.26 5.40
C GLU A 44 18.27 -9.13 4.44
N LYS A 45 17.04 -9.31 4.96
CA LYS A 45 15.80 -9.36 4.16
C LYS A 45 14.65 -8.67 4.87
N ALA A 46 13.81 -7.99 4.11
CA ALA A 46 12.54 -7.46 4.58
C ALA A 46 11.59 -8.60 4.93
N ASP A 47 10.96 -8.50 6.10
CA ASP A 47 9.92 -9.45 6.54
C ASP A 47 8.60 -9.21 5.78
N ASP A 48 7.61 -10.08 6.02
CA ASP A 48 6.31 -10.00 5.33
C ASP A 48 5.59 -8.67 5.61
N GLU A 49 5.78 -8.12 6.81
CA GLU A 49 5.26 -6.82 7.21
C GLU A 49 5.85 -5.67 6.40
N GLU A 50 7.17 -5.66 6.18
CA GLU A 50 7.82 -4.69 5.31
C GLU A 50 7.46 -4.90 3.84
N VAL A 51 7.25 -6.15 3.40
CA VAL A 51 6.76 -6.43 2.05
C VAL A 51 5.36 -5.85 1.85
N LEU A 52 4.45 -5.98 2.83
CA LEU A 52 3.13 -5.34 2.78
C LEU A 52 3.24 -3.82 2.61
N ASP A 53 4.15 -3.17 3.36
CA ASP A 53 4.34 -1.72 3.27
C ASP A 53 4.85 -1.30 1.87
N ILE A 54 5.75 -2.09 1.28
CA ILE A 54 6.24 -1.84 -0.09
C ILE A 54 5.09 -1.95 -1.08
N LEU A 55 4.30 -3.02 -1.03
CA LEU A 55 3.20 -3.23 -1.96
C LEU A 55 2.10 -2.17 -1.80
N ALA A 56 1.75 -1.80 -0.58
CA ALA A 56 0.81 -0.71 -0.31
C ALA A 56 1.31 0.63 -0.86
N LYS A 57 2.62 0.92 -0.72
CA LYS A 57 3.25 2.09 -1.34
C LYS A 57 3.17 2.05 -2.86
N MET A 58 3.40 0.89 -3.47
CA MET A 58 3.28 0.74 -4.92
C MET A 58 1.85 1.05 -5.37
N VAL A 59 0.81 0.46 -4.76
CA VAL A 59 -0.59 0.77 -5.07
C VAL A 59 -0.86 2.28 -5.00
N LYS A 60 -0.40 2.94 -3.93
CA LYS A 60 -0.54 4.38 -3.78
C LYS A 60 0.07 5.17 -4.93
N GLN A 61 1.29 4.84 -5.35
CA GLN A 61 1.97 5.52 -6.46
C GLN A 61 1.19 5.37 -7.77
N ARG A 62 0.58 4.20 -8.00
CA ARG A 62 -0.27 3.97 -9.18
C ARG A 62 -1.59 4.74 -9.08
N ASP A 63 -2.24 4.77 -7.91
CA ASP A 63 -3.44 5.59 -7.67
C ASP A 63 -3.19 7.09 -7.97
N GLU A 64 -2.01 7.58 -7.62
CA GLU A 64 -1.57 8.95 -7.92
C GLU A 64 -1.39 9.13 -9.45
N SER A 65 -0.73 8.18 -10.13
CA SER A 65 -0.62 8.16 -11.59
C SER A 65 -1.98 8.11 -12.31
N VAL A 66 -2.92 7.27 -11.84
CA VAL A 66 -4.30 7.18 -12.37
C VAL A 66 -4.95 8.55 -12.41
N LYS A 67 -4.87 9.30 -11.30
CA LYS A 67 -5.44 10.65 -11.22
C LYS A 67 -4.77 11.61 -12.22
N MET A 68 -3.44 11.56 -12.32
CA MET A 68 -2.69 12.41 -13.25
C MET A 68 -3.03 12.09 -14.71
N TYR A 69 -3.07 10.81 -15.09
CA TYR A 69 -3.39 10.41 -16.46
C TYR A 69 -4.84 10.70 -16.83
N LYS A 70 -5.78 10.51 -15.89
CA LYS A 70 -7.18 10.89 -16.07
C LYS A 70 -7.33 12.39 -16.32
N GLN A 71 -6.67 13.22 -15.51
CA GLN A 71 -6.66 14.68 -15.69
C GLN A 71 -6.03 15.10 -17.02
N ALA A 72 -5.03 14.36 -17.49
CA ALA A 72 -4.37 14.60 -18.77
C ALA A 72 -5.08 13.98 -19.99
N GLY A 73 -6.24 13.32 -19.81
CA GLY A 73 -6.97 12.66 -20.90
C GLY A 73 -6.27 11.43 -21.50
N ARG A 74 -5.36 10.80 -20.74
CA ARG A 74 -4.55 9.65 -21.19
C ARG A 74 -5.17 8.32 -20.74
N ALA A 75 -6.33 7.98 -21.29
CA ALA A 75 -7.13 6.83 -20.86
C ALA A 75 -6.39 5.48 -20.93
N GLU A 76 -5.53 5.27 -21.93
CA GLU A 76 -4.74 4.02 -22.03
C GLU A 76 -3.75 3.86 -20.87
N LEU A 77 -3.13 4.96 -20.43
CA LEU A 77 -2.21 4.94 -19.29
C LEU A 77 -2.97 4.80 -17.97
N GLU A 78 -4.13 5.44 -17.85
CA GLU A 78 -5.04 5.23 -16.71
C GLU A 78 -5.42 3.75 -16.58
N ALA A 79 -5.89 3.13 -17.67
CA ALA A 79 -6.28 1.72 -17.69
C ALA A 79 -5.11 0.79 -17.34
N GLN A 80 -3.90 1.10 -17.82
CA GLN A 80 -2.71 0.36 -17.45
C GLN A 80 -2.44 0.43 -15.94
N GLU A 81 -2.47 1.62 -15.34
CA GLU A 81 -2.21 1.76 -13.90
C GLU A 81 -3.26 1.03 -13.05
N LEU A 82 -4.53 1.06 -13.47
CA LEU A 82 -5.61 0.30 -12.83
C LEU A 82 -5.38 -1.22 -12.91
N GLU A 83 -4.94 -1.73 -14.06
CA GLU A 83 -4.60 -3.14 -14.24
C GLU A 83 -3.44 -3.55 -13.31
N GLU A 84 -2.39 -2.72 -13.21
CA GLU A 84 -1.26 -2.96 -12.32
C GLU A 84 -1.67 -2.92 -10.84
N ILE A 85 -2.57 -2.02 -10.44
CA ILE A 85 -3.12 -1.96 -9.08
C ILE A 85 -3.79 -3.29 -8.71
N VAL A 86 -4.65 -3.81 -9.58
CA VAL A 86 -5.36 -5.09 -9.33
C VAL A 86 -4.36 -6.22 -9.10
N ILE A 87 -3.33 -6.31 -9.94
CA ILE A 87 -2.30 -7.35 -9.82
C ILE A 87 -1.53 -7.26 -8.49
N ILE A 88 -1.20 -6.04 -8.04
CA ILE A 88 -0.51 -5.84 -6.76
C ILE A 88 -1.44 -6.18 -5.58
N GLN A 89 -2.72 -5.81 -5.67
CA GLN A 89 -3.72 -6.03 -4.63
C GLN A 89 -3.99 -7.52 -4.34
N GLU A 90 -3.72 -8.42 -5.28
CA GLU A 90 -3.78 -9.88 -5.03
C GLU A 90 -2.84 -10.35 -3.90
N PHE A 91 -1.82 -9.56 -3.58
CA PHE A 91 -0.82 -9.85 -2.55
C PHE A 91 -0.98 -8.96 -1.32
N LEU A 92 -2.03 -8.14 -1.26
CA LEU A 92 -2.37 -7.33 -0.10
C LEU A 92 -3.63 -7.91 0.57
N PRO A 93 -3.82 -7.67 1.88
CA PRO A 93 -5.13 -7.88 2.48
C PRO A 93 -6.16 -6.93 1.85
N LYS A 94 -7.44 -7.20 2.07
CA LYS A 94 -8.54 -6.40 1.51
C LYS A 94 -8.30 -4.91 1.80
N GLN A 95 -8.22 -4.10 0.75
CA GLN A 95 -8.08 -2.66 0.90
C GLN A 95 -9.36 -2.07 1.46
N LEU A 96 -9.23 -1.16 2.42
CA LEU A 96 -10.37 -0.45 2.98
C LEU A 96 -10.73 0.73 2.07
N SER A 97 -12.03 0.90 1.85
CA SER A 97 -12.58 2.07 1.18
C SER A 97 -12.34 3.34 2.00
N GLN A 98 -12.55 4.50 1.37
CA GLN A 98 -12.47 5.78 2.07
C GLN A 98 -13.49 5.87 3.21
N GLU A 99 -14.69 5.33 3.01
CA GLU A 99 -15.75 5.32 4.02
C GLU A 99 -15.41 4.40 5.20
N GLU A 100 -14.94 3.18 4.93
CA GLU A 100 -14.45 2.26 5.97
C GLU A 100 -13.28 2.90 6.75
N THR A 101 -12.35 3.55 6.04
CA THR A 101 -11.22 4.26 6.68
C THR A 101 -11.70 5.41 7.57
N ASN A 102 -12.66 6.20 7.11
CA ASN A 102 -13.27 7.29 7.89
C ASN A 102 -13.92 6.77 9.17
N LYS A 103 -14.69 5.68 9.06
CA LYS A 103 -15.35 5.04 10.19
C LYS A 103 -14.34 4.53 11.21
N ILE A 104 -13.33 3.77 10.77
CA ILE A 104 -12.28 3.23 11.64
C ILE A 104 -11.53 4.35 12.36
N VAL A 105 -11.18 5.44 11.66
CA VAL A 105 -10.50 6.57 12.31
C VAL A 105 -11.37 7.22 13.40
N GLY A 106 -12.65 7.44 13.14
CA GLY A 106 -13.57 7.99 14.14
C GLY A 106 -13.77 7.08 15.35
N GLU A 107 -13.85 5.77 15.12
CA GLU A 107 -13.89 4.75 16.19
C GLU A 107 -12.61 4.79 17.02
N LEU A 108 -11.44 4.86 16.39
CA LEU A 108 -10.16 4.92 17.10
C LEU A 108 -9.97 6.23 17.89
N ILE A 109 -10.42 7.37 17.37
CA ILE A 109 -10.42 8.64 18.13
C ILE A 109 -11.26 8.47 19.40
N THR A 110 -12.45 7.90 19.26
CA THR A 110 -13.36 7.63 20.40
C THR A 110 -12.75 6.63 21.39
N GLU A 111 -12.24 5.49 20.90
CA GLU A 111 -11.61 4.43 21.71
C GLU A 111 -10.42 4.95 22.50
N THR A 112 -9.63 5.83 21.88
CA THR A 112 -8.39 6.33 22.49
C THR A 112 -8.56 7.58 23.35
N GLY A 113 -9.73 8.24 23.28
CA GLY A 113 -9.97 9.54 23.90
C GLY A 113 -9.07 10.64 23.32
N ALA A 114 -8.74 10.56 22.04
CA ALA A 114 -7.84 11.51 21.39
C ALA A 114 -8.54 12.85 21.21
N GLU A 115 -7.92 13.93 21.68
CA GLU A 115 -8.48 15.29 21.62
C GLU A 115 -7.58 16.25 20.85
N SER A 116 -6.34 15.87 20.56
CA SER A 116 -5.38 16.76 19.92
C SER A 116 -4.39 16.04 19.02
N LEU A 117 -3.66 16.80 18.22
CA LEU A 117 -2.58 16.27 17.37
C LEU A 117 -1.48 15.52 18.15
N ARG A 118 -1.36 15.73 19.48
CA ARG A 118 -0.44 14.98 20.32
C ARG A 118 -0.81 13.49 20.37
N ASP A 119 -2.09 13.18 20.21
CA ASP A 119 -2.65 11.82 20.26
C ASP A 119 -2.59 11.10 18.91
N MET A 120 -2.28 11.82 17.84
CA MET A 120 -2.18 11.26 16.48
C MET A 120 -1.23 10.06 16.42
N GLY A 121 -0.10 10.11 17.13
CA GLY A 121 0.86 9.01 17.18
C GLY A 121 0.27 7.72 17.73
N LYS A 122 -0.63 7.81 18.72
CA LYS A 122 -1.35 6.67 19.31
C LYS A 122 -2.29 6.03 18.30
N ILE A 123 -3.10 6.83 17.60
CA ILE A 123 -4.02 6.34 16.57
C ILE A 123 -3.25 5.72 15.41
N MET A 124 -2.18 6.36 14.94
CA MET A 124 -1.32 5.83 13.87
C MET A 124 -0.68 4.49 14.28
N GLY A 125 -0.29 4.34 15.54
CA GLY A 125 0.22 3.07 16.09
C GLY A 125 -0.83 1.96 15.99
N ILE A 126 -2.07 2.23 16.43
CA ILE A 126 -3.16 1.25 16.35
C ILE A 126 -3.49 0.90 14.90
N LEU A 127 -3.53 1.88 14.00
CA LEU A 127 -3.75 1.63 12.58
C LEU A 127 -2.67 0.72 11.99
N LYS A 128 -1.41 0.96 12.33
CA LYS A 128 -0.29 0.13 11.87
C LYS A 128 -0.37 -1.29 12.42
N THR A 129 -0.87 -1.50 13.63
CA THR A 129 -1.03 -2.85 14.20
C THR A 129 -2.25 -3.58 13.66
N ARG A 130 -3.41 -2.92 13.54
CA ARG A 130 -4.69 -3.57 13.20
C ARG A 130 -4.97 -3.61 11.69
N TYR A 131 -4.45 -2.66 10.91
CA TYR A 131 -4.84 -2.44 9.51
C TYR A 131 -3.64 -2.27 8.57
N ARG A 132 -2.48 -2.85 8.91
CA ARG A 132 -1.29 -2.79 8.04
C ARG A 132 -1.59 -3.34 6.66
N GLY A 133 -1.12 -2.63 5.63
CA GLY A 133 -1.32 -3.02 4.24
C GLY A 133 -2.78 -2.98 3.76
N GLN A 134 -3.74 -2.52 4.58
CA GLN A 134 -5.15 -2.34 4.20
C GLN A 134 -5.53 -0.86 3.96
N ILE A 135 -4.70 0.06 4.46
CA ILE A 135 -4.95 1.50 4.46
C ILE A 135 -3.72 2.23 3.92
N ASP A 136 -3.94 3.27 3.10
CA ASP A 136 -2.91 4.28 2.82
C ASP A 136 -2.66 5.12 4.08
N MET A 137 -1.57 4.81 4.78
CA MET A 137 -1.19 5.49 6.02
C MET A 137 -1.00 7.01 5.86
N GLY A 138 -0.66 7.48 4.65
CA GLY A 138 -0.60 8.92 4.37
C GLY A 138 -1.99 9.57 4.33
N LYS A 139 -2.96 8.92 3.69
CA LYS A 139 -4.37 9.37 3.69
C LYS A 139 -4.97 9.31 5.10
N ALA A 140 -4.73 8.22 5.83
CA ALA A 140 -5.19 8.08 7.20
C ALA A 140 -4.61 9.14 8.12
N GLY A 141 -3.31 9.45 7.99
CA GLY A 141 -2.68 10.53 8.75
C GLY A 141 -3.31 11.91 8.47
N ALA A 142 -3.56 12.23 7.20
CA ALA A 142 -4.22 13.48 6.82
C ALA A 142 -5.66 13.55 7.37
N LEU A 143 -6.39 12.44 7.33
CA LEU A 143 -7.74 12.32 7.86
C LEU A 143 -7.78 12.49 9.40
N ILE A 144 -6.91 11.80 10.14
CA ILE A 144 -6.80 11.95 11.60
C ILE A 144 -6.49 13.40 11.95
N LYS A 145 -5.51 14.00 11.26
CA LYS A 145 -5.18 15.40 11.46
C LYS A 145 -6.40 16.29 11.28
N SER A 146 -7.16 16.10 10.19
CA SER A 146 -8.38 16.87 9.91
C SER A 146 -9.44 16.71 11.00
N GLN A 147 -9.64 15.51 11.54
CA GLN A 147 -10.65 15.25 12.57
C GLN A 147 -10.24 15.75 13.97
N LEU A 148 -8.94 15.92 14.24
CA LEU A 148 -8.41 16.42 15.53
C LEU A 148 -8.14 17.93 15.54
N THR A 149 -8.25 18.61 14.41
CA THR A 149 -8.08 20.08 14.31
C THR A 149 -9.33 20.83 13.90
N GLY A 150 -10.38 20.12 13.47
CA GLY A 150 -11.69 20.68 13.18
C GLY A 150 -12.55 20.66 14.43
#